data_AF-A0A6N1MJ59-F1
#
_entry.id   AF-A0A6N1MJ59-F1
#
_cell.length_a   1.000
_cell.length_b   1.000
_cell.length_c   1.000
_cell.angle_alpha   90.00
_cell.angle_beta   90.00
_cell.angle_gamma   90.00
#
_symmetry.space_group_name_H-M   'P 1'
#
loop_
_entity.id
_entity.type
_entity.pdbx_description
1 polymer ?
#
loop_
_entity_poly.entity_id
_entity_poly.type
_entity_poly.pdbx_seq_one_letter_code
_entity_poly.pdbx_strand_id
1 'polypeptide(L)' 'MDSNNQIIEPTPYDDAQWLWCADWCKKKGLSPYDSKNWADAKFEYLKAHEAKERKG' A
#
# COMPACT_ATOMS: atom_id res chain seq x y z
N MET A 1 30.10 -7.62 -9.60
CA MET A 1 29.08 -6.64 -9.18
C MET A 1 27.78 -7.12 -9.78
N ASP A 2 27.23 -8.15 -9.16
CA ASP A 2 26.06 -8.84 -9.66
C ASP A 2 24.84 -8.06 -9.18
N SER A 3 24.42 -7.10 -10.01
CA SER A 3 23.15 -6.43 -9.85
C SER A 3 22.05 -7.50 -9.91
N ASN A 4 21.60 -7.94 -8.74
CA ASN A 4 20.31 -8.58 -8.53
C ASN A 4 19.22 -7.61 -9.01
N ASN A 5 19.04 -7.53 -10.33
CA ASN A 5 17.91 -6.88 -10.96
C ASN A 5 16.72 -7.85 -10.82
N GLN A 6 16.29 -8.08 -9.58
CA GLN A 6 15.01 -8.71 -9.30
C GLN A 6 13.96 -7.73 -9.81
N ILE A 7 13.45 -8.00 -11.00
CA ILE A 7 12.24 -7.38 -11.51
C ILE A 7 11.16 -7.83 -10.52
N ILE A 8 10.85 -6.96 -9.55
CA ILE A 8 9.72 -7.18 -8.64
C ILE A 8 8.49 -6.96 -9.50
N GLU A 9 7.94 -8.05 -10.04
CA GLU A 9 6.67 -8.00 -10.75
C GLU A 9 5.61 -7.51 -9.75
N PRO A 10 4.86 -6.44 -10.06
CA PRO A 10 3.84 -5.95 -9.15
C PRO A 10 2.85 -7.09 -8.92
N THR A 11 2.71 -7.48 -7.66
CA THR A 11 1.76 -8.52 -7.31
C THR A 11 0.34 -7.94 -7.40
N PRO A 12 -0.71 -8.75 -7.62
CA PRO A 12 -2.10 -8.28 -7.52
C PRO A 12 -2.42 -7.62 -6.16
N TYR A 13 -1.65 -7.99 -5.13
CA TYR A 13 -1.68 -7.36 -3.81
C TYR A 13 -1.16 -5.92 -3.82
N ASP A 14 -0.15 -5.60 -4.65
CA ASP A 14 0.36 -4.24 -4.80
C ASP A 14 -0.66 -3.32 -5.46
N ASP A 15 -1.43 -3.82 -6.44
CA ASP A 15 -2.50 -3.06 -7.09
C ASP A 15 -3.67 -2.78 -6.14
N ALA A 16 -4.11 -3.78 -5.38
CA ALA A 16 -5.18 -3.61 -4.39
C ALA A 16 -4.76 -2.69 -3.24
N GLN A 17 -3.51 -2.84 -2.77
CA GLN A 17 -2.92 -1.95 -1.76
C GLN A 17 -2.83 -0.52 -2.30
N TRP A 18 -2.41 -0.35 -3.56
CA TRP A 18 -2.37 0.96 -4.19
C TRP A 18 -3.76 1.55 -4.27
N LEU A 19 -4.74 0.91 -4.91
CA LEU A 19 -6.09 1.47 -5.01
C LEU A 19 -6.70 1.88 -3.65
N TRP A 20 -6.44 1.09 -2.60
CA TRP A 20 -6.86 1.45 -1.25
C TRP A 20 -6.13 2.68 -0.71
N CYS A 21 -4.80 2.72 -0.80
CA CYS A 21 -3.99 3.86 -0.37
C CYS A 21 -4.37 5.14 -1.15
N ALA A 22 -4.70 5.03 -2.43
CA ALA A 22 -5.17 6.12 -3.27
C ALA A 22 -6.44 6.76 -2.71
N ASP A 23 -7.42 5.92 -2.40
CA ASP A 23 -8.71 6.36 -1.89
C ASP A 23 -8.56 6.96 -0.48
N TRP A 24 -7.73 6.35 0.37
CA TRP A 24 -7.41 6.87 1.70
C TRP A 24 -6.78 8.26 1.63
N CYS A 25 -5.77 8.46 0.77
CA CYS A 25 -5.14 9.75 0.56
C CYS A 25 -6.13 10.78 0.00
N LYS A 26 -6.93 10.41 -0.99
CA LYS A 26 -7.94 11.28 -1.62
C LYS A 26 -8.96 11.80 -0.61
N LYS A 27 -9.47 10.94 0.28
CA LYS A 27 -10.43 11.32 1.34
C LYS A 27 -9.88 12.36 2.31
N LYS A 28 -8.55 12.44 2.44
CA LYS A 28 -7.84 13.37 3.32
C LYS A 28 -7.30 14.61 2.59
N GLY A 29 -7.52 14.72 1.28
CA GLY A 29 -6.91 15.77 0.45
C GLY A 29 -5.40 15.63 0.30
N LEU A 30 -4.87 14.41 0.49
CA LEU A 30 -3.44 14.10 0.37
C LEU A 30 -3.12 13.54 -1.01
N SER A 31 -1.87 13.77 -1.46
CA SER A 31 -1.34 13.12 -2.65
C SER A 31 -0.82 11.73 -2.30
N PRO A 32 -1.30 10.65 -2.95
CA PRO A 32 -0.78 9.31 -2.73
C PRO A 32 0.59 9.04 -3.36
N TYR A 33 1.05 9.93 -4.24
CA TYR A 33 2.39 9.85 -4.83
C TYR A 33 3.47 10.41 -3.90
N ASP A 34 3.07 11.10 -2.83
CA ASP A 34 3.97 11.50 -1.76
C ASP A 34 4.32 10.26 -0.92
N SER A 35 5.62 10.03 -0.72
CA SER A 35 6.13 8.83 -0.06
C SER A 35 5.70 8.72 1.40
N LYS A 36 5.54 9.86 2.10
CA LYS A 36 5.06 9.88 3.48
C LYS A 36 3.58 9.51 3.54
N ASN A 37 2.77 10.09 2.66
CA ASN A 37 1.34 9.77 2.59
C ASN A 37 1.10 8.31 2.19
N TRP A 38 1.89 7.78 1.25
CA TRP A 38 1.87 6.37 0.89
C TRP A 38 2.18 5.46 2.08
N ALA A 39 3.23 5.77 2.85
CA ALA A 39 3.60 5.00 4.03
C ALA A 39 2.50 5.03 5.11
N ASP A 40 1.94 6.21 5.39
CA ASP A 40 0.85 6.38 6.36
C ASP A 40 -0.41 5.62 5.92
N ALA A 41 -0.77 5.68 4.63
CA ALA A 41 -1.89 4.94 4.08
C ALA A 41 -1.66 3.42 4.12
N LYS A 42 -0.45 2.97 3.77
CA LYS A 42 -0.08 1.54 3.82
C LYS A 42 -0.15 0.99 5.23
N PHE A 43 0.24 1.77 6.23
CA PHE A 43 0.11 1.39 7.64
C PHE A 43 -1.35 1.14 8.03
N GLU A 44 -2.26 2.03 7.65
CA GLU A 44 -3.69 1.87 7.90
C GLU A 44 -4.31 0.69 7.12
N TYR A 45 -3.85 0.45 5.88
CA TYR A 45 -4.25 -0.71 5.09
C TYR A 45 -3.90 -2.02 5.81
N LEU A 46 -2.65 -2.15 6.28
CA LEU A 46 -2.19 -3.35 6.99
C LEU A 46 -2.97 -3.57 8.27
N LYS A 47 -3.18 -2.52 9.07
CA LYS A 47 -4.01 -2.58 10.29
C LYS A 47 -5.44 -3.05 10.00
N ALA A 48 -6.05 -2.55 8.93
CA ALA A 48 -7.40 -2.95 8.52
C ALA A 48 -7.45 -4.41 8.04
N HIS A 49 -6.39 -4.90 7.38
CA HIS A 49 -6.29 -6.26 6.89
C HIS A 49 -6.00 -7.26 8.04
N GLU A 50 -5.08 -6.95 8.94
CA GLU A 50 -4.80 -7.76 10.14
C GLU A 50 -6.03 -7.89 11.05
N ALA A 51 -6.85 -6.84 11.15
CA ALA A 51 -8.10 -6.88 11.90
C ALA A 51 -9.18 -7.76 11.25
N LYS A 52 -9.13 -7.95 9.92
CA LYS A 52 -10.01 -8.88 9.20
C LYS A 52 -9.58 -10.33 9.42
N GLU A 53 -8.29 -10.61 9.32
CA GLU A 53 -7.74 -11.97 9.52
C GLU A 53 -7.96 -12.49 10.94
N ARG A 54 -7.91 -11.62 11.97
CA ARG A 54 -8.20 -12.02 13.36
C ARG A 54 -9.68 -12.24 13.70
N LYS A 55 -10.59 -11.96 12.76
CA LYS A 55 -12.03 -12.22 12.92
C LYS A 55 -12.55 -13.38 12.05
N GLY A 56 -11.66 -14.00 11.27
CA GLY A 56 -11.93 -15.22 10.52
C GLY A 56 -11.74 -16.47 11.37
#